data_AF-A0A3M4A4E1-F1
#
_entry.id   AF-A0A3M4A4E1-F1
#
_cell.length_a   1.000
_cell.length_b   1.000
_cell.length_c   1.000
_cell.angle_alpha   90.00
_cell.angle_beta   90.00
_cell.angle_gamma   90.00
#
_symmetry.space_group_name_H-M   'P 1'
#
loop_
_entity.id
_entity.type
_entity.pdbx_description
1 polymer ?
#
loop_
_entity_poly.entity_id
_entity_poly.type
_entity_poly.pdbx_seq_one_letter_code
_entity_poly.pdbx_strand_id
1 'polypeptide(L)' 'MLQSALDDGTPVTVPGIVPKLQDTPGQIRSPAPTLGQHTDAVLQAHGIDAATREEWRRLGII' A
#
# COMPACT_ATOMS: atom_id res chain seq x y z
N MET A 1 15.66 12.75 9.54
CA MET A 1 14.19 12.74 9.41
C MET A 1 13.82 13.08 7.97
N LEU A 2 12.80 12.46 7.40
CA LEU A 2 12.32 12.67 6.03
C LEU A 2 10.92 13.29 6.07
N GLN A 3 10.65 14.25 5.17
CA GLN A 3 9.33 14.86 5.02
C GLN A 3 8.45 14.01 4.09
N SER A 4 7.18 13.84 4.46
CA SER A 4 6.16 13.14 3.69
C SER A 4 4.77 13.74 3.96
N ALA A 5 3.74 13.24 3.29
CA ALA A 5 2.34 13.53 3.59
C ALA A 5 1.51 12.23 3.71
N LEU A 6 0.42 12.28 4.47
CA LEU A 6 -0.64 11.26 4.47
C LEU A 6 -1.51 11.42 3.21
N ASP A 7 -2.44 10.49 3.02
CA ASP A 7 -3.38 10.46 1.90
C ASP A 7 -4.30 11.70 1.84
N ASP A 8 -4.67 12.25 3.00
CA ASP A 8 -5.41 13.50 3.14
C ASP A 8 -4.55 14.78 2.98
N GLY A 9 -3.25 14.63 2.71
CA GLY A 9 -2.29 15.73 2.57
C GLY A 9 -1.68 16.23 3.89
N THR A 10 -2.04 15.65 5.03
CA THR A 10 -1.46 16.01 6.33
C THR A 10 0.05 15.78 6.32
N PRO A 11 0.89 16.80 6.63
CA PRO A 11 2.34 16.63 6.63
C PRO A 11 2.79 15.74 7.78
N VAL A 12 3.73 14.85 7.50
CA VAL A 12 4.32 13.93 8.48
C VAL A 12 5.83 13.86 8.33
N THR A 13 6.52 13.62 9.44
CA THR A 13 7.97 13.42 9.45
C THR A 13 8.27 11.98 9.86
N VAL A 14 8.99 11.26 9.00
CA VAL A 14 9.32 9.84 9.23
C VAL A 14 10.83 9.63 9.42
N PRO A 15 11.25 8.59 10.16
CA PRO A 15 12.64 8.19 10.19
C PRO A 15 13.17 7.85 8.79
N GLY A 16 14.46 8.09 8.57
CA GLY A 16 15.13 7.67 7.34
C GLY A 16 15.40 6.17 7.35
N ILE A 17 15.53 5.57 6.16
CA ILE A 17 15.86 4.14 6.02
C ILE A 17 17.28 3.87 6.51
N VAL A 18 17.45 2.86 7.36
CA VAL A 18 18.75 2.42 7.91
C VAL A 18 18.84 0.90 7.94
N PRO A 19 20.05 0.30 7.74
CA PRO A 19 21.32 0.96 7.38
C PRO A 19 21.34 1.49 5.93
N LYS A 20 22.38 2.25 5.58
CA LYS A 20 22.58 2.76 4.20
C LYS A 20 23.44 1.77 3.42
N LEU A 21 22.86 1.16 2.39
CA LEU A 21 23.58 0.33 1.43
C LEU A 21 24.22 1.23 0.36
N GLN A 22 25.44 0.90 -0.06
CA GLN A 22 26.17 1.68 -1.07
C GLN A 22 25.57 1.52 -2.48
N ASP A 23 25.31 0.28 -2.92
CA ASP A 23 24.88 -0.01 -4.29
C ASP A 23 23.36 -0.03 -4.43
N THR A 24 22.64 -0.41 -3.37
CA THR A 24 21.18 -0.48 -3.36
C THR A 24 20.54 0.25 -2.18
N PRO A 25 20.73 1.58 -2.05
CA PRO A 25 20.10 2.35 -0.98
C PRO A 25 18.57 2.12 -0.97
N GLY A 26 18.01 1.79 0.20
CA GLY A 26 16.57 1.69 0.34
C GLY A 26 15.86 3.03 0.14
N GLN A 27 14.62 2.99 -0.36
CA GLN A 27 13.81 4.17 -0.67
C GLN A 27 12.39 4.01 -0.11
N ILE A 28 11.80 5.12 0.34
CA ILE A 28 10.36 5.19 0.63
C ILE A 28 9.68 5.49 -0.71
N ARG A 29 8.94 4.52 -1.26
CA ARG A 29 8.38 4.60 -2.63
C ARG A 29 6.93 5.07 -2.68
N SER A 30 6.19 4.88 -1.59
CA SER A 30 4.78 5.22 -1.49
C SER A 30 4.44 5.53 -0.03
N PRO A 31 3.36 6.29 0.22
CA PRO A 31 2.78 6.43 1.56
C PRO A 31 2.19 5.08 2.03
N ALA A 32 1.78 5.05 3.29
CA ALA A 32 1.00 3.93 3.82
C ALA A 32 -0.34 3.82 3.06
N PRO A 33 -0.78 2.60 2.70
CA PRO A 33 -2.05 2.42 2.00
C PRO A 33 -3.24 2.60 2.93
N THR A 34 -4.38 2.96 2.35
CA THR A 34 -5.68 2.92 3.04
C THR A 34 -6.14 1.47 3.23
N LEU A 35 -7.11 1.27 4.14
CA LEU A 35 -7.71 -0.04 4.35
C LEU A 35 -8.33 -0.56 3.05
N GLY A 36 -7.85 -1.71 2.58
CA GLY A 36 -8.34 -2.35 1.37
C GLY A 36 -7.87 -1.74 0.04
N GLN A 37 -6.99 -0.72 0.04
CA GLN A 37 -6.54 -0.02 -1.18
C GLN A 37 -6.06 -0.98 -2.29
N HIS A 38 -5.39 -2.07 -1.92
CA HIS A 38 -4.80 -3.02 -2.86
C HIS A 38 -5.57 -4.35 -2.96
N THR A 39 -6.72 -4.50 -2.29
CA THR A 39 -7.47 -5.77 -2.26
C THR A 39 -7.76 -6.28 -3.67
N ASP A 40 -8.33 -5.44 -4.52
CA ASP A 40 -8.66 -5.85 -5.89
C ASP A 40 -7.43 -6.22 -6.71
N ALA A 41 -6.36 -5.45 -6.60
CA ALA A 41 -5.12 -5.67 -7.34
C ALA A 41 -4.44 -7.00 -6.95
N VAL A 42 -4.38 -7.31 -5.64
CA VAL A 42 -3.80 -8.55 -5.13
C VAL A 42 -4.65 -9.75 -5.54
N LEU A 43 -5.97 -9.70 -5.35
CA LEU A 43 -6.85 -10.81 -5.70
C LEU A 43 -6.83 -11.10 -7.22
N GLN A 44 -6.81 -10.06 -8.05
CA GLN A 44 -6.64 -10.22 -9.49
C GLN A 44 -5.31 -10.86 -9.87
N ALA A 45 -4.21 -10.47 -9.21
CA ALA A 45 -2.89 -11.07 -9.45
C ALA A 45 -2.86 -12.57 -9.12
N HIS A 46 -3.76 -13.03 -8.25
CA HIS A 46 -3.95 -14.44 -7.91
C HIS A 46 -5.05 -15.14 -8.72
N GLY A 47 -5.55 -14.52 -9.79
CA GLY A 47 -6.51 -15.14 -10.72
C GLY A 47 -7.97 -15.10 -10.24
N ILE A 48 -8.28 -14.31 -9.21
CA ILE A 48 -9.64 -14.14 -8.73
C ILE A 48 -10.30 -13.03 -9.57
N ASP A 49 -11.33 -13.42 -10.32
CA ASP A 49 -11.99 -12.54 -11.27
C ASP A 49 -12.86 -11.46 -10.60
N ALA A 50 -13.40 -10.56 -11.41
CA ALA A 50 -14.26 -9.48 -10.92
C ALA A 50 -15.57 -10.01 -10.31
N ALA A 51 -16.18 -11.04 -10.90
CA ALA A 51 -17.46 -11.58 -10.44
C ALA A 51 -17.35 -12.20 -9.04
N THR A 52 -16.28 -12.96 -8.79
CA THR A 52 -16.00 -13.58 -7.49
C THR A 52 -15.73 -12.53 -6.43
N ARG A 53 -14.93 -11.50 -6.75
CA ARG A 53 -14.65 -10.38 -5.83
C ARG A 53 -15.93 -9.63 -5.45
N GLU A 54 -16.81 -9.39 -6.41
CA GLU A 54 -18.07 -8.72 -6.14
C GLU A 54 -19.00 -9.56 -5.24
N GLU A 55 -19.04 -10.87 -5.45
CA GLU A 55 -19.75 -11.79 -4.56
C GLU A 55 -19.19 -11.76 -3.14
N TRP A 56 -17.87 -11.81 -2.98
CA TRP A 56 -17.25 -11.75 -1.66
C TRP A 56 -17.51 -10.42 -0.94
N ARG A 57 -17.59 -9.30 -1.66
CA ARG A 57 -18.03 -8.01 -1.10
C ARG A 57 -19.48 -8.06 -0.62
N ARG A 58 -20.39 -8.67 -1.40
CA ARG A 58 -21.79 -8.87 -0.98
C ARG A 58 -21.90 -9.72 0.28
N LEU A 59 -21.03 -10.72 0.42
CA LEU A 59 -20.95 -11.60 1.58
C LEU A 59 -20.20 -10.98 2.78
N GLY A 60 -19.55 -9.82 2.61
CA GLY A 60 -18.75 -9.17 3.65
C GLY A 60 -17.43 -9.88 3.98
N ILE A 61 -16.90 -10.69 3.05
CA ILE A 61 -15.60 -11.37 3.19
C ILE A 61 -14.44 -10.39 2.90
N ILE A 62 -14.65 -9.46 1.97
CA ILE A 62 -13.73 -8.37 1.59
C ILE A 62 -14.46 -7.03 1.42
#